data_AF-A0A936JJ71-F1
#
_entry.id   AF-A0A936JJ71-F1
#
_cell.length_a   1.000
_cell.length_b   1.000
_cell.length_c   1.000
_cell.angle_alpha   90.00
_cell.angle_beta   90.00
_cell.angle_gamma   90.00
#
_symmetry.space_group_name_H-M   'P 1'
#
loop_
_entity.id
_entity.type
_entity.pdbx_description
1 polymer ?
#
loop_
_entity_poly.entity_id
_entity_poly.type
_entity_poly.pdbx_seq_one_letter_code
_entity_poly.pdbx_strand_id
1 'polypeptide(L)'
;YIIDYYGVIENLDDALELYSSFDDFDSEDLEGTLTDINEEIKKLPQKHSELWDIFKTVANKQDAEAYQVLLKDEAVRVLFYDKLAKFAKGLKLALSAIQFHKEVEESVIESYIKDLAMFLKLRLAVVARYSDAIDYKQYEGQIQKLIDMHITTEKVETITELVNIFDKEKFQQEVENTVGKAAQADKIASRTSKHISEKMDEDPAFYKKFSQMLRDTIEEYETKRISEVQYLNKVQEIMNNVLSHTDSEIPNELHDKDVAKAFFGLVHESFGSKIEDDAIRSTLSVQSAISIDTMIQNAVLDKGVPIIDWQLKTNITGKLLIEIGDYLIDEMRDKYHINLNFSEMDEIANKCIEVAKIRYKK
;
A
#
# COMPACT_ATOMS: atom_id res chain seq x y z
N TYR A 1 -0.51 -22.63 26.55
CA TYR A 1 -1.01 -23.65 25.61
C TYR A 1 0.06 -24.70 25.41
N ILE A 2 -0.25 -25.94 25.80
CA ILE A 2 0.56 -27.12 25.50
C ILE A 2 -0.03 -27.71 24.22
N ILE A 3 0.84 -28.04 23.24
CA ILE A 3 0.43 -28.61 21.95
C ILE A 3 0.99 -30.02 21.89
N ASP A 4 0.12 -31.02 21.83
CA ASP A 4 0.48 -32.43 21.77
C ASP A 4 0.54 -32.99 20.35
N TYR A 5 1.76 -33.16 19.87
CA TYR A 5 2.03 -33.66 18.53
C TYR A 5 1.89 -35.18 18.41
N TYR A 6 1.75 -35.91 19.51
CA TYR A 6 1.83 -37.37 19.56
C TYR A 6 0.50 -38.07 19.88
N GLY A 7 -0.57 -37.33 20.20
CA GLY A 7 -1.84 -37.93 20.65
C GLY A 7 -1.69 -38.61 22.02
N VAL A 8 -0.75 -38.14 22.83
CA VAL A 8 -0.54 -38.59 24.20
C VAL A 8 -1.58 -37.97 25.13
N ILE A 9 -2.21 -36.84 24.77
CA ILE A 9 -3.24 -36.16 25.58
C ILE A 9 -4.40 -37.09 25.89
N GLU A 10 -4.88 -37.93 24.98
CA GLU A 10 -5.93 -38.92 25.32
C GLU A 10 -5.46 -39.88 26.43
N ASN A 11 -4.19 -40.30 26.40
CA ASN A 11 -3.59 -41.12 27.45
C ASN A 11 -3.25 -40.31 28.72
N LEU A 12 -3.20 -38.99 28.60
CA LEU A 12 -2.90 -38.04 29.67
C LEU A 12 -4.20 -37.64 30.37
N ASP A 13 -5.34 -37.62 29.68
CA ASP A 13 -6.69 -37.54 30.24
C ASP A 13 -6.97 -38.79 31.08
N ASP A 14 -6.70 -39.99 30.57
CA ASP A 14 -6.83 -41.24 31.35
C ASP A 14 -5.92 -41.23 32.60
N ALA A 15 -4.70 -40.67 32.48
CA ALA A 15 -3.78 -40.53 33.61
C ALA A 15 -4.21 -39.41 34.57
N LEU A 16 -4.71 -38.29 34.07
CA LEU A 16 -5.21 -37.16 34.86
C LEU A 16 -6.50 -37.49 35.59
N GLU A 17 -7.43 -38.25 34.98
CA GLU A 17 -8.60 -38.81 35.67
C GLU A 17 -8.16 -39.68 36.86
N LEU A 18 -7.14 -40.52 36.68
CA LEU A 18 -6.57 -41.36 37.75
C LEU A 18 -5.96 -40.52 38.90
N TYR A 19 -5.40 -39.35 38.60
CA TYR A 19 -4.85 -38.42 39.59
C TYR A 19 -5.88 -37.42 40.16
N SER A 20 -6.98 -37.14 39.45
CA SER A 20 -8.09 -36.28 39.90
C SER A 20 -8.94 -36.93 41.01
N SER A 21 -8.77 -38.23 41.24
CA SER A 21 -9.29 -38.94 42.42
C SER A 21 -8.63 -38.53 43.76
N PHE A 22 -7.64 -37.64 43.75
CA PHE A 22 -7.09 -37.00 44.95
C PHE A 22 -7.74 -35.62 45.11
N ASP A 23 -8.42 -35.42 46.25
CA ASP A 23 -9.42 -34.38 46.62
C ASP A 23 -9.07 -32.86 46.38
N ASP A 24 -8.00 -32.52 45.66
CA ASP A 24 -7.52 -31.13 45.50
C ASP A 24 -7.41 -30.67 44.02
N PHE A 25 -8.02 -31.35 43.05
CA PHE A 25 -8.00 -30.96 41.62
C PHE A 25 -9.42 -30.92 41.02
N ASP A 26 -9.90 -29.73 40.62
CA ASP A 26 -11.13 -29.55 39.85
C ASP A 26 -10.85 -29.80 38.35
N SER A 27 -11.54 -30.77 37.77
CA SER A 27 -11.43 -31.12 36.34
C SER A 27 -11.91 -30.00 35.41
N GLU A 28 -12.77 -29.10 35.90
CA GLU A 28 -13.28 -27.93 35.18
C GLU A 28 -12.17 -26.89 34.87
N ASP A 29 -11.07 -26.85 35.63
CA ASP A 29 -9.95 -25.92 35.38
C ASP A 29 -9.06 -26.35 34.18
N LEU A 30 -9.17 -27.60 33.72
CA LEU A 30 -8.49 -28.12 32.53
C LEU A 30 -9.31 -27.93 31.25
N GLU A 31 -10.62 -27.78 31.37
CA GLU A 31 -11.56 -27.68 30.27
C GLU A 31 -11.37 -26.34 29.53
N GLY A 32 -10.74 -26.39 28.35
CA GLY A 32 -10.40 -25.22 27.54
C GLY A 32 -8.92 -24.82 27.55
N THR A 33 -8.09 -25.45 28.38
CA THR A 33 -6.62 -25.23 28.37
C THR A 33 -5.91 -26.07 27.30
N LEU A 34 -6.52 -27.19 26.91
CA LEU A 34 -6.06 -28.15 25.91
C LEU A 34 -6.96 -28.05 24.67
N THR A 35 -6.42 -27.56 23.54
CA THR A 35 -7.12 -27.62 22.26
C THR A 35 -6.81 -28.98 21.64
N ASP A 36 -7.81 -29.84 21.45
CA ASP A 36 -7.62 -31.09 20.74
C ASP A 36 -7.15 -30.79 19.31
N ILE A 37 -5.91 -31.17 19.02
CA ILE A 37 -5.28 -30.96 17.72
C ILE A 37 -6.03 -31.70 16.64
N ASN A 38 -6.69 -32.82 16.98
CA ASN A 38 -7.54 -33.55 16.04
C ASN A 38 -8.76 -32.72 15.62
N GLU A 39 -9.35 -31.92 16.51
CA GLU A 39 -10.44 -31.01 16.13
C GLU A 39 -9.97 -29.90 15.18
N GLU A 40 -8.78 -29.36 15.38
CA GLU A 40 -8.21 -28.37 14.47
C GLU A 40 -7.80 -28.97 13.12
N ILE A 41 -7.36 -30.24 13.10
CA ILE A 41 -7.06 -31.01 11.89
C ILE A 41 -8.33 -31.34 11.12
N LYS A 42 -9.43 -31.70 11.80
CA LYS A 42 -10.74 -31.94 11.18
C LYS A 42 -11.28 -30.72 10.42
N LYS A 43 -10.85 -29.51 10.79
CA LYS A 43 -11.20 -28.25 10.08
C LYS A 43 -10.35 -28.01 8.83
N LEU A 44 -9.26 -28.76 8.60
CA LEU A 44 -8.35 -28.54 7.47
C LEU A 44 -9.02 -28.66 6.10
N PRO A 45 -9.86 -29.69 5.82
CA PRO A 45 -10.54 -29.80 4.52
C PRO A 45 -11.47 -28.60 4.26
N GLN A 46 -12.15 -28.11 5.29
CA GLN A 46 -12.99 -26.92 5.19
C GLN A 46 -12.15 -25.68 4.87
N LYS A 47 -11.03 -25.45 5.58
CA LYS A 47 -10.11 -24.32 5.32
C LYS A 47 -9.56 -24.36 3.89
N HIS A 48 -9.26 -25.55 3.37
CA HIS A 48 -8.82 -25.76 1.97
C HIS A 48 -9.94 -25.46 0.97
N SER A 49 -11.15 -25.98 1.18
CA SER A 49 -12.30 -25.72 0.32
C SER A 49 -12.66 -24.23 0.28
N GLU A 50 -12.68 -23.58 1.44
CA GLU A 50 -12.97 -22.15 1.55
C GLU A 50 -11.95 -21.27 0.81
N LEU A 51 -10.68 -21.69 0.76
CA LEU A 51 -9.65 -21.01 -0.01
C LEU A 51 -9.88 -21.18 -1.51
N TRP A 52 -10.21 -22.40 -1.95
CA TRP A 52 -10.55 -22.70 -3.34
C TRP A 52 -11.83 -22.00 -3.81
N ASP A 53 -12.81 -21.80 -2.93
CA ASP A 53 -14.08 -21.15 -3.23
C ASP A 53 -13.92 -19.71 -3.73
N ILE A 54 -12.84 -19.03 -3.34
CA ILE A 54 -12.49 -17.71 -3.89
C ILE A 54 -12.32 -17.80 -5.41
N PHE A 55 -11.69 -18.87 -5.90
CA PHE A 55 -11.29 -19.03 -7.29
C PHE A 55 -12.25 -19.88 -8.13
N LYS A 56 -13.47 -20.16 -7.63
CA LYS A 56 -14.45 -21.01 -8.33
C LYS A 56 -14.86 -20.50 -9.73
N THR A 57 -14.68 -19.22 -9.99
CA THR A 57 -14.99 -18.58 -11.28
C THR A 57 -13.85 -18.71 -12.30
N VAL A 58 -12.66 -19.16 -11.87
CA VAL A 58 -11.51 -19.39 -12.75
C VAL A 58 -11.70 -20.72 -13.47
N ALA A 59 -12.10 -20.65 -14.75
CA ALA A 59 -12.36 -21.83 -15.56
C ALA A 59 -11.08 -22.65 -15.87
N ASN A 60 -9.96 -21.96 -16.12
CA ASN A 60 -8.68 -22.60 -16.43
C ASN A 60 -7.73 -22.53 -15.23
N LYS A 61 -7.53 -23.66 -14.54
CA LYS A 61 -6.64 -23.77 -13.38
C LYS A 61 -5.14 -23.57 -13.72
N GLN A 62 -4.78 -23.58 -14.99
CA GLN A 62 -3.41 -23.31 -15.45
C GLN A 62 -3.18 -21.85 -15.84
N ASP A 63 -4.23 -21.02 -15.84
CA ASP A 63 -4.14 -19.61 -16.22
C ASP A 63 -3.75 -18.74 -15.02
N ALA A 64 -2.45 -18.57 -14.82
CA ALA A 64 -1.91 -17.76 -13.73
C ALA A 64 -2.37 -16.28 -13.77
N GLU A 65 -2.73 -15.74 -14.95
CA GLU A 65 -3.22 -14.37 -15.08
C GLU A 65 -4.65 -14.26 -14.55
N ALA A 66 -5.51 -15.23 -14.86
CA ALA A 66 -6.89 -15.25 -14.36
C ALA A 66 -6.98 -15.23 -12.83
N TYR A 67 -6.09 -15.96 -12.14
CA TYR A 67 -6.00 -15.92 -10.68
C TYR A 67 -5.60 -14.53 -10.16
N GLN A 68 -4.62 -13.87 -10.79
CA GLN A 68 -4.15 -12.55 -10.37
C GLN A 68 -5.16 -11.43 -10.65
N VAL A 69 -5.89 -11.52 -11.76
CA VAL A 69 -6.94 -10.56 -12.14
C VAL A 69 -8.14 -10.66 -11.21
N LEU A 70 -8.52 -11.88 -10.78
CA LEU A 70 -9.58 -12.05 -9.77
C LEU A 70 -9.24 -11.37 -8.44
N LEU A 71 -7.95 -11.33 -8.12
CA LEU A 71 -7.37 -10.68 -6.95
C LEU A 71 -7.09 -9.18 -7.19
N LYS A 72 -7.68 -8.55 -8.21
CA LYS A 72 -7.55 -7.10 -8.42
C LYS A 72 -8.30 -6.28 -7.36
N ASP A 73 -9.43 -6.79 -6.87
CA ASP A 73 -10.19 -6.16 -5.79
C ASP A 73 -9.49 -6.39 -4.45
N GLU A 74 -9.18 -5.30 -3.74
CA GLU A 74 -8.51 -5.33 -2.44
C GLU A 74 -9.29 -6.14 -1.40
N ALA A 75 -10.62 -6.05 -1.36
CA ALA A 75 -11.44 -6.82 -0.42
C ALA A 75 -11.32 -8.33 -0.66
N VAL A 76 -11.26 -8.73 -1.93
CA VAL A 76 -11.03 -10.14 -2.32
C VAL A 76 -9.61 -10.58 -1.98
N ARG A 77 -8.60 -9.70 -2.17
CA ARG A 77 -7.22 -9.98 -1.74
C ARG A 77 -7.08 -10.19 -0.25
N VAL A 78 -7.67 -9.31 0.55
CA VAL A 78 -7.63 -9.41 2.02
C VAL A 78 -8.26 -10.73 2.47
N LEU A 79 -9.41 -11.11 1.89
CA LEU A 79 -10.04 -12.40 2.15
C LEU A 79 -9.12 -13.58 1.76
N PHE A 80 -8.47 -13.50 0.60
CA PHE A 80 -7.50 -14.51 0.15
C PHE A 80 -6.33 -14.66 1.12
N TYR A 81 -5.73 -13.55 1.56
CA TYR A 81 -4.61 -13.58 2.52
C TYR A 81 -4.99 -14.20 3.86
N ASP A 82 -6.17 -13.87 4.38
CA ASP A 82 -6.69 -14.46 5.62
C ASP A 82 -6.94 -15.97 5.48
N LYS A 83 -7.64 -16.39 4.43
CA LYS A 83 -7.93 -17.82 4.19
C LYS A 83 -6.67 -18.64 3.93
N LEU A 84 -5.71 -18.09 3.18
CA LEU A 84 -4.41 -18.70 2.94
C LEU A 84 -3.62 -18.87 4.24
N ALA A 85 -3.62 -17.87 5.12
CA ALA A 85 -2.97 -17.97 6.42
C ALA A 85 -3.61 -19.04 7.31
N LYS A 86 -4.95 -19.11 7.35
CA LYS A 86 -5.71 -20.14 8.08
C LYS A 86 -5.41 -21.54 7.57
N PHE A 87 -5.40 -21.73 6.24
CA PHE A 87 -5.05 -23.00 5.61
C PHE A 87 -3.61 -23.40 5.90
N ALA A 88 -2.64 -22.49 5.73
CA ALA A 88 -1.23 -22.75 6.01
C ALA A 88 -1.00 -23.16 7.47
N LYS A 89 -1.65 -22.47 8.42
CA LYS A 89 -1.59 -22.80 9.85
C LYS A 89 -2.19 -24.18 10.14
N GLY A 90 -3.34 -24.49 9.55
CA GLY A 90 -3.99 -25.79 9.69
C GLY A 90 -3.12 -26.92 9.14
N LEU A 91 -2.57 -26.75 7.93
CA LEU A 91 -1.72 -27.74 7.29
C LEU A 91 -0.42 -27.96 8.08
N LYS A 92 0.20 -26.89 8.58
CA LYS A 92 1.38 -26.98 9.46
C LYS A 92 1.10 -27.87 10.67
N LEU A 93 -0.01 -27.62 11.35
CA LEU A 93 -0.40 -28.36 12.54
C LEU A 93 -0.65 -29.83 12.20
N ALA A 94 -1.39 -30.09 11.12
CA ALA A 94 -1.70 -31.42 10.63
C ALA A 94 -0.44 -32.23 10.26
N LEU A 95 0.49 -31.63 9.52
CA LEU A 95 1.76 -32.28 9.16
C LEU A 95 2.63 -32.63 10.37
N SER A 96 2.43 -31.94 11.49
CA SER A 96 3.15 -32.20 12.74
C SER A 96 2.50 -33.30 13.60
N ALA A 97 1.28 -33.74 13.25
CA ALA A 97 0.52 -34.73 14.01
C ALA A 97 0.64 -36.13 13.36
N ILE A 98 1.06 -37.12 14.15
CA ILE A 98 1.23 -38.50 13.67
C ILE A 98 -0.09 -39.08 13.16
N GLN A 99 -1.21 -38.75 13.81
CA GLN A 99 -2.51 -39.28 13.45
C GLN A 99 -2.96 -38.84 12.05
N PHE A 100 -2.61 -37.62 11.64
CA PHE A 100 -2.91 -37.11 10.30
C PHE A 100 -2.26 -37.96 9.21
N HIS A 101 -0.99 -38.37 9.40
CA HIS A 101 -0.29 -39.26 8.46
C HIS A 101 -0.81 -40.69 8.44
N LYS A 102 -1.55 -41.12 9.48
CA LYS A 102 -2.17 -42.45 9.55
C LYS A 102 -3.57 -42.48 8.94
N GLU A 103 -4.35 -41.41 9.16
CA GLU A 103 -5.76 -41.35 8.77
C GLU A 103 -5.98 -40.76 7.37
N VAL A 104 -5.04 -39.95 6.88
CA VAL A 104 -5.15 -39.27 5.59
C VAL A 104 -4.19 -39.90 4.59
N GLU A 105 -4.72 -40.25 3.42
CA GLU A 105 -3.96 -40.78 2.30
C GLU A 105 -2.83 -39.83 1.88
N GLU A 106 -1.65 -40.38 1.61
CA GLU A 106 -0.44 -39.62 1.24
C GLU A 106 -0.70 -38.71 0.02
N SER A 107 -1.47 -39.19 -0.96
CA SER A 107 -1.86 -38.41 -2.15
C SER A 107 -2.65 -37.12 -1.83
N VAL A 108 -3.46 -37.13 -0.76
CA VAL A 108 -4.23 -35.95 -0.33
C VAL A 108 -3.32 -34.96 0.36
N ILE A 109 -2.39 -35.46 1.18
CA ILE A 109 -1.36 -34.65 1.85
C ILE A 109 -0.49 -33.93 0.81
N GLU A 110 -0.03 -34.65 -0.22
CA GLU A 110 0.71 -34.09 -1.34
C GLU A 110 -0.08 -33.00 -2.08
N SER A 111 -1.38 -33.22 -2.30
CA SER A 111 -2.25 -32.21 -2.93
C SER A 111 -2.35 -30.94 -2.10
N TYR A 112 -2.52 -31.03 -0.78
CA TYR A 112 -2.57 -29.86 0.09
C TYR A 112 -1.26 -29.08 0.10
N ILE A 113 -0.13 -29.79 0.13
CA ILE A 113 1.20 -29.18 0.08
C ILE A 113 1.42 -28.45 -1.25
N LYS A 114 1.05 -29.09 -2.37
CA LYS A 114 1.17 -28.51 -3.71
C LYS A 114 0.29 -27.27 -3.86
N ASP A 115 -0.96 -27.33 -3.41
CA ASP A 115 -1.88 -26.20 -3.44
C ASP A 115 -1.37 -25.05 -2.57
N LEU A 116 -0.87 -25.33 -1.37
CA LEU A 116 -0.27 -24.31 -0.50
C LEU A 116 0.87 -23.57 -1.23
N ALA A 117 1.77 -24.30 -1.87
CA ALA A 117 2.87 -23.69 -2.61
C ALA A 117 2.40 -22.88 -3.82
N MET A 118 1.39 -23.36 -4.55
CA MET A 118 0.76 -22.60 -5.64
C MET A 118 0.17 -21.28 -5.12
N PHE A 119 -0.59 -21.31 -4.03
CA PHE A 119 -1.21 -20.10 -3.46
C PHE A 119 -0.19 -19.13 -2.86
N LEU A 120 0.92 -19.62 -2.30
CA LEU A 120 2.00 -18.73 -1.88
C LEU A 120 2.65 -18.04 -3.07
N LYS A 121 2.95 -18.76 -4.15
CA LYS A 121 3.48 -18.14 -5.39
C LYS A 121 2.50 -17.12 -5.96
N LEU A 122 1.21 -17.44 -5.97
CA LEU A 122 0.17 -16.50 -6.38
C LEU A 122 0.19 -15.25 -5.50
N ARG A 123 0.26 -15.42 -4.17
CA ARG A 123 0.38 -14.31 -3.23
C ARG A 123 1.59 -13.43 -3.53
N LEU A 124 2.76 -14.01 -3.78
CA LEU A 124 3.96 -13.25 -4.14
C LEU A 124 3.74 -12.40 -5.40
N ALA A 125 3.17 -13.00 -6.45
CA ALA A 125 2.88 -12.32 -7.70
C ALA A 125 1.89 -11.16 -7.49
N VAL A 126 0.84 -11.38 -6.68
CA VAL A 126 -0.21 -10.40 -6.39
C VAL A 126 0.33 -9.25 -5.54
N VAL A 127 1.13 -9.54 -4.50
CA VAL A 127 1.80 -8.51 -3.68
C VAL A 127 2.74 -7.66 -4.53
N ALA A 128 3.49 -8.28 -5.45
CA ALA A 128 4.35 -7.56 -6.38
C ALA A 128 3.55 -6.71 -7.38
N ARG A 129 2.43 -7.23 -7.91
CA ARG A 129 1.56 -6.55 -8.88
C ARG A 129 0.79 -5.38 -8.27
N TYR A 130 0.28 -5.51 -7.05
CA TYR A 130 -0.60 -4.53 -6.41
C TYR A 130 0.04 -3.77 -5.24
N SER A 131 1.34 -3.91 -5.02
CA SER A 131 2.13 -3.15 -4.03
C SER A 131 1.61 -3.21 -2.59
N ASP A 132 0.90 -4.29 -2.25
CA ASP A 132 0.33 -4.48 -0.92
C ASP A 132 1.43 -4.43 0.15
N ALA A 133 1.13 -3.81 1.30
CA ALA A 133 2.05 -3.76 2.43
C ALA A 133 2.20 -5.17 3.04
N ILE A 134 3.45 -5.63 3.17
CA ILE A 134 3.76 -6.97 3.68
C ILE A 134 3.75 -6.94 5.21
N ASP A 135 2.58 -7.11 5.82
CA ASP A 135 2.46 -7.26 7.28
C ASP A 135 2.23 -8.73 7.69
N TYR A 136 3.07 -9.63 7.18
CA TYR A 136 2.99 -11.07 7.48
C TYR A 136 4.36 -11.72 7.77
N LYS A 137 5.36 -10.92 8.17
CA LYS A 137 6.71 -11.40 8.52
C LYS A 137 6.72 -12.50 9.59
N GLN A 138 5.73 -12.54 10.48
CA GLN A 138 5.67 -13.50 11.58
C GLN A 138 5.53 -14.97 11.12
N TYR A 139 4.93 -15.20 9.95
CA TYR A 139 4.56 -16.55 9.48
C TYR A 139 5.33 -17.01 8.25
N GLU A 140 5.90 -16.08 7.48
CA GLU A 140 6.66 -16.36 6.26
C GLU A 140 7.79 -17.38 6.50
N GLY A 141 8.66 -17.13 7.49
CA GLY A 141 9.81 -18.01 7.75
C GLY A 141 9.45 -19.43 8.23
N GLN A 142 8.26 -19.63 8.79
CA GLN A 142 7.80 -20.95 9.22
C GLN A 142 7.10 -21.70 8.08
N ILE A 143 6.36 -20.98 7.24
CA ILE A 143 5.67 -21.54 6.08
C ILE A 143 6.69 -21.89 4.98
N GLN A 144 7.72 -21.05 4.77
CA GLN A 144 8.80 -21.34 3.83
C GLN A 144 9.55 -22.62 4.20
N LYS A 145 9.88 -22.80 5.49
CA LYS A 145 10.49 -24.05 5.98
C LYS A 145 9.63 -25.28 5.73
N LEU A 146 8.30 -25.17 5.87
CA LEU A 146 7.40 -26.29 5.60
C LEU A 146 7.42 -26.69 4.12
N ILE A 147 7.43 -25.70 3.23
CA ILE A 147 7.57 -25.92 1.79
C ILE A 147 8.92 -26.51 1.46
N ASP A 148 10.01 -25.93 1.98
CA ASP A 148 11.37 -26.42 1.71
C ASP A 148 11.59 -27.86 2.21
N MET A 149 10.87 -28.28 3.26
CA MET A 149 10.90 -29.67 3.75
C MET A 149 10.12 -30.66 2.88
N HIS A 150 9.03 -30.23 2.23
CA HIS A 150 8.11 -31.15 1.54
C HIS A 150 8.07 -30.99 0.02
N ILE A 151 8.63 -29.90 -0.53
CA ILE A 151 8.70 -29.62 -1.97
C ILE A 151 10.15 -29.39 -2.34
N THR A 152 10.76 -30.37 -2.99
CA THR A 152 12.18 -30.35 -3.35
C THR A 152 12.48 -29.56 -4.63
N THR A 153 11.47 -29.27 -5.46
CA THR A 153 11.68 -28.93 -6.87
C THR A 153 11.61 -27.45 -7.23
N GLU A 154 10.99 -26.57 -6.43
CA GLU A 154 10.92 -25.14 -6.75
C GLU A 154 10.99 -24.28 -5.49
N LYS A 155 12.13 -23.61 -5.28
CA LYS A 155 12.28 -22.60 -4.23
C LYS A 155 11.24 -21.51 -4.44
N VAL A 156 10.35 -21.32 -3.48
CA VAL A 156 9.52 -20.12 -3.40
C VAL A 156 10.48 -18.98 -3.05
N GLU A 157 10.62 -18.00 -3.95
CA GLU A 157 11.46 -16.84 -3.71
C GLU A 157 10.96 -16.09 -2.47
N THR A 158 11.87 -15.75 -1.56
CA THR A 158 11.56 -14.94 -0.38
C THR A 158 10.98 -13.60 -0.82
N ILE A 159 9.96 -13.10 -0.09
CA ILE A 159 9.40 -11.76 -0.35
C ILE A 159 10.51 -10.74 -0.15
N THR A 160 11.12 -10.28 -1.23
CA THR A 160 12.08 -9.17 -1.19
C THR A 160 11.31 -7.87 -0.99
N GLU A 161 11.96 -6.89 -0.36
CA GLU A 161 11.38 -5.56 -0.25
C GLU A 161 11.09 -5.00 -1.63
N LEU A 162 9.90 -4.39 -1.77
CA LEU A 162 9.42 -3.79 -3.00
C LEU A 162 10.46 -2.80 -3.55
N VAL A 163 10.83 -2.95 -4.82
CA VAL A 163 11.78 -2.02 -5.45
C VAL A 163 11.18 -0.61 -5.44
N ASN A 164 11.96 0.34 -4.95
CA ASN A 164 11.57 1.74 -4.95
C ASN A 164 11.47 2.25 -6.40
N ILE A 165 10.38 2.93 -6.74
CA ILE A 165 10.16 3.52 -8.06
C ILE A 165 11.25 4.53 -8.50
N PHE A 166 12.01 5.09 -7.54
CA PHE A 166 13.14 5.98 -7.84
C PHE A 166 14.38 5.23 -8.32
N ASP A 167 14.49 3.93 -8.05
CA ASP A 167 15.52 3.08 -8.64
C ASP A 167 15.05 2.64 -10.04
N LYS A 168 15.10 3.59 -10.98
CA LYS A 168 14.55 3.43 -12.34
C LYS A 168 15.05 2.16 -13.02
N GLU A 169 16.32 1.83 -12.84
CA GLU A 169 16.92 0.63 -13.46
C GLU A 169 16.34 -0.65 -12.86
N LYS A 170 16.31 -0.79 -11.53
CA LYS A 170 15.75 -1.99 -10.90
C LYS A 170 14.25 -2.12 -11.11
N PHE A 171 13.52 -1.01 -11.04
CA PHE A 171 12.07 -1.03 -11.24
C PHE A 171 11.71 -1.38 -12.69
N GLN A 172 12.44 -0.82 -13.67
CA GLN A 172 12.27 -1.17 -15.08
C GLN A 172 12.52 -2.66 -15.33
N GLN A 173 13.57 -3.24 -14.73
CA GLN A 173 13.82 -4.68 -14.81
C GLN A 173 12.67 -5.49 -14.18
N GLU A 174 12.13 -5.06 -13.04
CA GLU A 174 11.00 -5.72 -12.38
C GLU A 174 9.73 -5.73 -13.26
N VAL A 175 9.49 -4.62 -13.97
CA VAL A 175 8.39 -4.50 -14.93
C VAL A 175 8.65 -5.38 -16.15
N GLU A 176 9.85 -5.36 -16.73
CA GLU A 176 10.19 -6.16 -17.91
C GLU A 176 10.11 -7.67 -17.66
N ASN A 177 10.48 -8.12 -16.47
CA ASN A 177 10.34 -9.51 -16.04
C ASN A 177 8.88 -9.93 -15.78
N THR A 178 7.94 -8.99 -15.72
CA THR A 178 6.52 -9.28 -15.54
C THR A 178 5.88 -9.68 -16.87
N VAL A 179 5.29 -10.88 -16.92
CA VAL A 179 4.64 -11.41 -18.12
C VAL A 179 3.26 -10.78 -18.29
N GLY A 180 3.00 -10.17 -19.46
CA GLY A 180 1.72 -9.57 -19.81
C GLY A 180 1.71 -8.04 -19.71
N LYS A 181 1.19 -7.35 -20.73
CA LYS A 181 1.19 -5.89 -20.80
C LYS A 181 0.26 -5.27 -19.75
N ALA A 182 -0.89 -5.89 -19.49
CA ALA A 182 -1.78 -5.51 -18.41
C ALA A 182 -1.12 -5.63 -17.03
N ALA A 183 -0.44 -6.75 -16.75
CA ALA A 183 0.25 -6.96 -15.48
C ALA A 183 1.42 -5.97 -15.27
N GLN A 184 2.16 -5.64 -16.34
CA GLN A 184 3.17 -4.57 -16.33
C GLN A 184 2.56 -3.22 -15.95
N ALA A 185 1.44 -2.87 -16.59
CA ALA A 185 0.75 -1.61 -16.35
C ALA A 185 0.18 -1.53 -14.92
N ASP A 186 -0.46 -2.60 -14.43
CA ASP A 186 -0.99 -2.67 -13.07
C ASP A 186 0.12 -2.49 -12.02
N LYS A 187 1.29 -3.09 -12.23
CA LYS A 187 2.45 -2.93 -11.35
C LYS A 187 2.90 -1.47 -11.29
N ILE A 188 3.05 -0.81 -12.44
CA ILE A 188 3.43 0.61 -12.48
C ILE A 188 2.35 1.46 -11.83
N ALA A 189 1.07 1.20 -12.12
CA ALA A 189 -0.04 1.97 -11.59
C ALA A 189 -0.09 1.88 -10.07
N SER A 190 -0.06 0.66 -9.55
CA SER A 190 -0.07 0.41 -8.11
C SER A 190 1.11 1.08 -7.39
N ARG A 191 2.33 0.92 -7.92
CA ARG A 191 3.54 1.53 -7.35
C ARG A 191 3.48 3.05 -7.36
N THR A 192 3.03 3.62 -8.47
CA THR A 192 2.85 5.06 -8.62
C THR A 192 1.79 5.57 -7.66
N SER A 193 0.65 4.88 -7.54
CA SER A 193 -0.41 5.23 -6.60
C SER A 193 0.08 5.21 -5.16
N LYS A 194 0.87 4.19 -4.77
CA LYS A 194 1.44 4.10 -3.43
C LYS A 194 2.34 5.30 -3.13
N HIS A 195 3.22 5.65 -4.06
CA HIS A 195 4.10 6.80 -3.91
C HIS A 195 3.32 8.12 -3.80
N ILE A 196 2.33 8.32 -4.66
CA ILE A 196 1.42 9.47 -4.63
C ILE A 196 0.75 9.58 -3.25
N SER A 197 0.24 8.48 -2.70
CA SER A 197 -0.40 8.47 -1.38
C SER A 197 0.58 8.80 -0.24
N GLU A 198 1.79 8.23 -0.27
CA GLU A 198 2.83 8.48 0.76
C GLU A 198 3.37 9.91 0.72
N LYS A 199 3.35 10.55 -0.45
CA LYS A 199 3.85 11.91 -0.65
C LYS A 199 2.77 12.97 -0.78
N MET A 200 1.50 12.60 -0.64
CA MET A 200 0.35 13.49 -0.83
C MET A 200 0.50 14.81 -0.06
N ASP A 201 0.95 14.75 1.19
CA ASP A 201 1.07 15.92 2.05
C ASP A 201 2.21 16.88 1.61
N GLU A 202 3.17 16.41 0.81
CA GLU A 202 4.28 17.22 0.30
C GLU A 202 3.89 18.12 -0.87
N ASP A 203 2.86 17.75 -1.63
CA ASP A 203 2.28 18.54 -2.73
C ASP A 203 0.86 18.05 -3.07
N PRO A 204 -0.15 18.44 -2.27
CA PRO A 204 -1.50 17.90 -2.40
C PRO A 204 -2.13 18.17 -3.77
N ALA A 205 -1.89 19.34 -4.35
CA ALA A 205 -2.46 19.72 -5.64
C ALA A 205 -1.90 18.85 -6.78
N PHE A 206 -0.57 18.70 -6.83
CA PHE A 206 0.11 17.86 -7.82
C PHE A 206 -0.33 16.39 -7.69
N TYR A 207 -0.19 15.81 -6.50
CA TYR A 207 -0.46 14.39 -6.28
C TYR A 207 -1.95 14.03 -6.44
N LYS A 208 -2.87 14.94 -6.10
CA LYS A 208 -4.31 14.76 -6.36
C LYS A 208 -4.62 14.66 -7.86
N LYS A 209 -4.00 15.51 -8.69
CA LYS A 209 -4.18 15.48 -10.15
C LYS A 209 -3.72 14.14 -10.73
N PHE A 210 -2.49 13.71 -10.42
CA PHE A 210 -1.97 12.43 -10.91
C PHE A 210 -2.70 11.23 -10.34
N SER A 211 -3.17 11.28 -9.09
CA SER A 211 -4.05 10.26 -8.50
C SER A 211 -5.34 10.11 -9.31
N GLN A 212 -5.95 11.22 -9.73
CA GLN A 212 -7.16 11.20 -10.54
C GLN A 212 -6.89 10.66 -11.95
N MET A 213 -5.85 11.17 -12.62
CA MET A 213 -5.46 10.70 -13.96
C MET A 213 -5.19 9.19 -13.98
N LEU A 214 -4.54 8.69 -12.92
CA LEU A 214 -4.26 7.27 -12.78
C LEU A 214 -5.55 6.46 -12.59
N ARG A 215 -6.46 6.93 -11.74
CA ARG A 215 -7.79 6.31 -11.53
C ARG A 215 -8.60 6.27 -12.84
N ASP A 216 -8.65 7.38 -13.57
CA ASP A 216 -9.36 7.48 -14.84
C ASP A 216 -8.77 6.52 -15.88
N THR A 217 -7.43 6.40 -15.93
CA THR A 217 -6.73 5.49 -16.84
C THR A 217 -7.02 4.02 -16.52
N ILE A 218 -7.09 3.66 -15.24
CA ILE A 218 -7.48 2.31 -14.81
C ILE A 218 -8.93 2.02 -15.19
N GLU A 219 -9.85 2.96 -14.95
CA GLU A 219 -11.27 2.82 -15.30
C GLU A 219 -11.47 2.69 -16.81
N GLU A 220 -10.77 3.48 -17.63
CA GLU A 220 -10.79 3.36 -19.09
C GLU A 220 -10.36 1.97 -19.56
N TYR A 221 -9.35 1.38 -18.91
CA TYR A 221 -8.91 0.03 -19.23
C TYR A 221 -9.94 -1.03 -18.80
N GLU A 222 -10.50 -0.91 -17.59
CA GLU A 222 -11.52 -1.83 -17.08
C GLU A 222 -12.80 -1.83 -17.92
N THR A 223 -13.21 -0.65 -18.37
CA THR A 223 -14.35 -0.46 -19.28
C THR A 223 -14.02 -0.79 -20.74
N LYS A 224 -12.81 -1.30 -21.01
CA LYS A 224 -12.31 -1.70 -22.34
C LYS A 224 -12.30 -0.57 -23.37
N ARG A 225 -12.19 0.68 -22.92
CA ARG A 225 -12.06 1.86 -23.79
C ARG A 225 -10.66 1.99 -24.37
N ILE A 226 -9.65 1.48 -23.66
CA ILE A 226 -8.25 1.46 -24.10
C ILE A 226 -7.71 0.03 -24.13
N SER A 227 -6.76 -0.21 -25.03
CA SER A 227 -6.02 -1.48 -25.12
C SER A 227 -4.95 -1.60 -24.04
N GLU A 228 -4.46 -2.83 -23.79
CA GLU A 228 -3.38 -3.10 -22.84
C GLU A 228 -2.09 -2.30 -23.13
N VAL A 229 -1.78 -2.08 -24.42
CA VAL A 229 -0.60 -1.29 -24.83
C VAL A 229 -0.80 0.19 -24.51
N GLN A 230 -2.01 0.73 -24.75
CA GLN A 230 -2.33 2.12 -24.39
C GLN A 230 -2.35 2.32 -22.88
N TYR A 231 -2.89 1.35 -22.13
CA TYR A 231 -2.87 1.35 -20.68
C TYR A 231 -1.43 1.43 -20.15
N LEU A 232 -0.54 0.54 -20.63
CA LEU A 232 0.87 0.56 -20.24
C LEU A 232 1.54 1.91 -20.53
N ASN A 233 1.36 2.45 -21.74
CA ASN A 233 1.97 3.72 -22.13
C ASN A 233 1.50 4.89 -21.26
N LYS A 234 0.18 5.00 -21.01
CA LYS A 234 -0.40 6.08 -20.18
C LYS A 234 0.12 6.02 -18.75
N VAL A 235 0.15 4.82 -18.16
CA VAL A 235 0.63 4.65 -16.78
C VAL A 235 2.13 4.94 -16.67
N GLN A 236 2.94 4.57 -17.68
CA GLN A 236 4.36 4.93 -17.73
C GLN A 236 4.58 6.45 -17.82
N GLU A 237 3.77 7.15 -18.63
CA GLU A 237 3.81 8.61 -18.72
C GLU A 237 3.47 9.27 -17.38
N ILE A 238 2.38 8.83 -16.74
CA ILE A 238 1.98 9.29 -15.40
C ILE A 238 3.12 9.07 -14.39
N MET A 239 3.72 7.87 -14.38
CA MET A 239 4.86 7.57 -13.50
C MET A 239 6.05 8.50 -13.75
N ASN A 240 6.41 8.73 -15.02
CA ASN A 240 7.54 9.59 -15.37
C ASN A 240 7.31 11.05 -14.95
N ASN A 241 6.09 11.56 -15.11
CA ASN A 241 5.71 12.90 -14.68
C ASN A 241 5.77 13.03 -13.14
N VAL A 242 5.28 12.02 -12.42
CA VAL A 242 5.37 11.95 -10.96
C VAL A 242 6.83 11.93 -10.49
N LEU A 243 7.67 11.07 -11.09
CA LEU A 243 9.09 10.93 -10.72
C LEU A 243 9.94 12.17 -11.03
N SER A 244 9.63 12.86 -12.13
CA SER A 244 10.32 14.10 -12.50
C SER A 244 9.79 15.31 -11.73
N HIS A 245 8.69 15.16 -10.99
CA HIS A 245 7.94 16.26 -10.40
C HIS A 245 7.67 17.37 -11.43
N THR A 246 7.40 16.95 -12.67
CA THR A 246 7.06 17.85 -13.77
C THR A 246 5.62 17.60 -14.17
N ASP A 247 4.89 18.69 -14.30
CA ASP A 247 3.62 18.76 -15.00
C ASP A 247 3.87 19.61 -16.25
N SER A 248 3.20 19.28 -17.35
CA SER A 248 3.09 20.15 -18.52
C SER A 248 2.65 21.58 -18.20
N GLU A 249 2.01 21.78 -17.05
CA GLU A 249 1.51 23.08 -16.57
C GLU A 249 2.48 23.85 -15.67
N ILE A 250 3.61 23.27 -15.21
CA ILE A 250 4.57 23.99 -14.37
C ILE A 250 5.39 24.94 -15.25
N PRO A 251 5.34 26.26 -15.00
CA PRO A 251 6.10 27.21 -15.81
C PRO A 251 7.61 27.05 -15.62
N ASN A 252 8.38 27.26 -16.68
CA ASN A 252 9.85 27.12 -16.69
C ASN A 252 10.56 27.91 -15.57
N GLU A 253 9.94 29.00 -15.12
CA GLU A 253 10.43 29.87 -14.04
C GLU A 253 10.53 29.16 -12.67
N LEU A 254 9.76 28.08 -12.47
CA LEU A 254 9.74 27.29 -11.25
C LEU A 254 10.57 26.01 -11.35
N HIS A 255 11.20 25.73 -12.49
CA HIS A 255 11.87 24.45 -12.75
C HIS A 255 12.93 24.09 -11.70
N ASP A 256 13.67 25.09 -11.20
CA ASP A 256 14.74 24.91 -10.21
C ASP A 256 14.28 25.18 -8.76
N LYS A 257 12.98 25.42 -8.54
CA LYS A 257 12.40 25.77 -7.23
C LYS A 257 11.36 24.75 -6.78
N ASP A 258 11.81 23.59 -6.30
CA ASP A 258 10.93 22.45 -5.96
C ASP A 258 9.86 22.79 -4.92
N VAL A 259 10.17 23.61 -3.92
CA VAL A 259 9.16 24.00 -2.90
C VAL A 259 8.15 25.00 -3.46
N ALA A 260 8.59 25.91 -4.32
CA ALA A 260 7.69 26.85 -4.98
C ALA A 260 6.73 26.16 -5.97
N LYS A 261 7.12 25.02 -6.57
CA LYS A 261 6.22 24.20 -7.40
C LYS A 261 4.99 23.74 -6.60
N ALA A 262 5.19 23.27 -5.37
CA ALA A 262 4.09 22.83 -4.51
C ALA A 262 3.15 23.98 -4.13
N PHE A 263 3.69 25.18 -3.86
CA PHE A 263 2.86 26.36 -3.61
C PHE A 263 2.11 26.83 -4.86
N PHE A 264 2.74 26.74 -6.03
CA PHE A 264 2.09 27.07 -7.31
C PHE A 264 0.84 26.22 -7.51
N GLY A 265 0.91 24.91 -7.32
CA GLY A 265 -0.26 24.03 -7.47
C GLY A 265 -1.42 24.43 -6.56
N LEU A 266 -1.15 24.72 -5.28
CA LEU A 266 -2.16 25.15 -4.30
C LEU A 266 -2.83 26.48 -4.67
N VAL A 267 -2.03 27.47 -5.08
CA VAL A 267 -2.52 28.78 -5.47
C VAL A 267 -3.29 28.71 -6.79
N HIS A 268 -2.78 27.95 -7.76
CA HIS A 268 -3.40 27.79 -9.07
C HIS A 268 -4.78 27.11 -8.98
N GLU A 269 -4.91 26.05 -8.16
CA GLU A 269 -6.21 25.41 -7.88
C GLU A 269 -7.20 26.41 -7.27
N SER A 270 -6.75 27.21 -6.31
CA SER A 270 -7.59 28.19 -5.62
C SER A 270 -8.06 29.32 -6.55
N PHE A 271 -7.18 29.77 -7.47
CA PHE A 271 -7.51 30.79 -8.47
C PHE A 271 -8.32 30.24 -9.65
N GLY A 272 -8.34 28.92 -9.86
CA GLY A 272 -9.05 28.26 -10.95
C GLY A 272 -10.54 28.60 -11.03
N SER A 273 -11.16 28.85 -9.88
CA SER A 273 -12.58 29.23 -9.79
C SER A 273 -12.85 30.73 -9.97
N LYS A 274 -11.80 31.57 -10.00
CA LYS A 274 -11.90 33.04 -9.96
C LYS A 274 -11.33 33.72 -11.20
N ILE A 275 -10.41 33.06 -11.90
CA ILE A 275 -9.72 33.57 -13.08
C ILE A 275 -10.00 32.62 -14.25
N GLU A 276 -10.75 33.10 -15.23
CA GLU A 276 -11.10 32.33 -16.43
C GLU A 276 -9.93 32.23 -17.43
N ASP A 277 -9.08 33.26 -17.49
CA ASP A 277 -7.90 33.29 -18.36
C ASP A 277 -6.74 32.48 -17.74
N ASP A 278 -6.42 31.35 -18.35
CA ASP A 278 -5.38 30.44 -17.89
C ASP A 278 -3.97 31.05 -17.91
N ALA A 279 -3.67 31.92 -18.89
CA ALA A 279 -2.37 32.56 -18.98
C ALA A 279 -2.17 33.54 -17.82
N ILE A 280 -3.20 34.35 -17.52
CA ILE A 280 -3.18 35.27 -16.38
C ILE A 280 -3.13 34.48 -15.06
N ARG A 281 -3.94 33.42 -14.95
CA ARG A 281 -3.96 32.55 -13.77
C ARG A 281 -2.59 31.95 -13.50
N SER A 282 -1.93 31.44 -14.53
CA SER A 282 -0.59 30.85 -14.42
C SER A 282 0.44 31.89 -13.96
N THR A 283 0.51 33.05 -14.61
CA THR A 283 1.46 34.11 -14.22
C THR A 283 1.27 34.56 -12.77
N LEU A 284 0.02 34.79 -12.34
CA LEU A 284 -0.29 35.21 -10.98
C LEU A 284 0.02 34.13 -9.94
N SER A 285 -0.23 32.87 -10.28
CA SER A 285 0.09 31.72 -9.42
C SER A 285 1.61 31.56 -9.25
N VAL A 286 2.40 31.78 -10.31
CA VAL A 286 3.87 31.76 -10.22
C VAL A 286 4.37 32.88 -9.32
N GLN A 287 3.88 34.11 -9.52
CA GLN A 287 4.28 35.25 -8.72
C GLN A 287 3.97 35.03 -7.23
N SER A 288 2.77 34.50 -6.94
CA SER A 288 2.36 34.13 -5.59
C SER A 288 3.24 33.04 -4.99
N ALA A 289 3.48 31.96 -5.72
CA ALA A 289 4.30 30.85 -5.26
C ALA A 289 5.73 31.28 -4.90
N ILE A 290 6.36 32.11 -5.73
CA ILE A 290 7.71 32.65 -5.48
C ILE A 290 7.72 33.58 -4.27
N SER A 291 6.69 34.41 -4.12
CA SER A 291 6.60 35.37 -3.02
C SER A 291 6.39 34.65 -1.68
N ILE A 292 5.48 33.68 -1.65
CA ILE A 292 5.21 32.84 -0.49
C ILE A 292 6.45 32.02 -0.10
N ASP A 293 7.12 31.39 -1.07
CA ASP A 293 8.40 30.68 -0.87
C ASP A 293 9.44 31.59 -0.22
N THR A 294 9.59 32.82 -0.72
CA THR A 294 10.55 33.80 -0.18
C THR A 294 10.19 34.23 1.26
N MET A 295 8.91 34.47 1.56
CA MET A 295 8.45 34.81 2.90
C MET A 295 8.74 33.69 3.91
N ILE A 296 8.43 32.46 3.52
CA ILE A 296 8.67 31.26 4.33
C ILE A 296 10.18 31.08 4.58
N GLN A 297 11.00 31.20 3.54
CA GLN A 297 12.46 31.12 3.70
C GLN A 297 13.00 32.18 4.66
N ASN A 298 12.53 33.44 4.56
CA ASN A 298 12.96 34.52 5.45
C ASN A 298 12.55 34.31 6.91
N ALA A 299 11.40 33.66 7.16
CA ALA A 299 10.93 33.41 8.51
C ALA A 299 11.52 32.13 9.15
N VAL A 300 11.83 31.13 8.32
CA VAL A 300 12.19 29.77 8.75
C VAL A 300 13.69 29.51 8.68
N LEU A 301 14.43 30.21 7.82
CA LEU A 301 15.88 30.05 7.68
C LEU A 301 16.63 31.15 8.43
N ASP A 302 17.43 30.78 9.42
CA ASP A 302 18.43 31.66 10.01
C ASP A 302 19.77 31.44 9.28
N LYS A 303 20.20 32.43 8.49
CA LYS A 303 21.43 32.36 7.65
C LYS A 303 21.50 31.12 6.75
N GLY A 304 20.35 30.71 6.20
CA GLY A 304 20.24 29.53 5.33
C GLY A 304 20.13 28.20 6.06
N VAL A 305 20.05 28.20 7.39
CA VAL A 305 19.82 26.99 8.20
C VAL A 305 18.39 27.01 8.73
N PRO A 306 17.59 25.95 8.51
CA PRO A 306 16.26 25.83 9.09
C PRO A 306 16.29 25.94 10.61
N ILE A 307 15.45 26.81 11.16
CA ILE A 307 15.25 26.97 12.60
C ILE A 307 14.71 25.64 13.16
N ILE A 308 15.32 25.14 14.24
CA ILE A 308 14.91 23.89 14.89
C ILE A 308 13.46 24.01 15.37
N ASP A 309 12.64 23.01 15.03
CA ASP A 309 11.24 22.85 15.42
C ASP A 309 10.35 24.08 15.15
N TRP A 310 10.66 24.89 14.13
CA TRP A 310 9.88 26.08 13.77
C TRP A 310 8.39 25.78 13.53
N GLN A 311 8.08 24.56 13.11
CA GLN A 311 6.73 24.07 12.81
C GLN A 311 5.82 24.04 14.05
N LEU A 312 6.42 23.90 15.24
CA LEU A 312 5.74 23.88 16.53
C LEU A 312 5.66 25.28 17.16
N LYS A 313 6.37 26.25 16.59
CA LYS A 313 6.51 27.60 17.12
C LYS A 313 5.39 28.49 16.57
N THR A 314 4.33 28.66 17.37
CA THR A 314 3.16 29.49 17.02
C THR A 314 3.51 30.95 16.71
N ASN A 315 4.60 31.48 17.26
CA ASN A 315 5.09 32.81 16.93
C ASN A 315 5.67 32.91 15.50
N ILE A 316 6.16 31.81 14.91
CA ILE A 316 6.65 31.77 13.54
C ILE A 316 5.50 31.44 12.59
N THR A 317 4.76 30.36 12.87
CA THR A 317 3.65 29.92 12.01
C THR A 317 2.50 30.93 11.98
N GLY A 318 2.15 31.53 13.12
CA GLY A 318 1.13 32.58 13.19
C GLY A 318 1.56 33.87 12.50
N LYS A 319 2.85 34.24 12.59
CA LYS A 319 3.39 35.39 11.86
C LYS A 319 3.35 35.14 10.34
N LEU A 320 3.75 33.96 9.89
CA LEU A 320 3.69 33.57 8.48
C LEU A 320 2.27 33.58 7.94
N LEU A 321 1.29 33.14 8.74
CA LEU A 321 -0.12 33.16 8.33
C LEU A 321 -0.60 34.59 8.05
N ILE A 322 -0.24 35.53 8.92
CA ILE A 322 -0.56 36.95 8.74
C ILE A 322 0.18 37.51 7.52
N GLU A 323 1.50 37.29 7.39
CA GLU A 323 2.28 37.84 6.27
C GLU A 323 1.82 37.31 4.90
N ILE A 324 1.51 36.02 4.79
CA ILE A 324 0.97 35.42 3.56
C ILE A 324 -0.46 35.94 3.30
N GLY A 325 -1.28 36.05 4.34
CA GLY A 325 -2.64 36.61 4.24
C GLY A 325 -2.62 38.05 3.73
N ASP A 326 -1.79 38.91 4.31
CA ASP A 326 -1.62 40.32 3.91
C ASP A 326 -1.14 40.41 2.46
N TYR A 327 -0.20 39.55 2.04
CA TYR A 327 0.23 39.48 0.64
C TYR A 327 -0.90 39.11 -0.32
N LEU A 328 -1.72 38.11 0.02
CA LEU A 328 -2.86 37.71 -0.81
C LEU A 328 -3.93 38.81 -0.90
N ILE A 329 -4.09 39.62 0.16
CA ILE A 329 -4.99 40.77 0.15
C ILE A 329 -4.41 41.87 -0.76
N ASP A 330 -3.20 42.35 -0.47
CA ASP A 330 -2.66 43.57 -1.08
C ASP A 330 -2.21 43.31 -2.53
N GLU A 331 -1.44 42.25 -2.76
CA GLU A 331 -0.77 42.00 -4.04
C GLU A 331 -1.59 41.15 -5.01
N MET A 332 -2.60 40.41 -4.52
CA MET A 332 -3.44 39.55 -5.37
C MET A 332 -4.87 40.08 -5.49
N ARG A 333 -5.60 40.17 -4.38
CA ARG A 333 -7.01 40.59 -4.38
C ARG A 333 -7.17 42.05 -4.81
N ASP A 334 -6.49 42.98 -4.14
CA ASP A 334 -6.72 44.41 -4.35
C ASP A 334 -6.08 44.92 -5.64
N LYS A 335 -4.89 44.43 -5.97
CA LYS A 335 -4.14 44.81 -7.17
C LYS A 335 -4.70 44.25 -8.48
N TYR A 336 -5.19 43.01 -8.47
CA TYR A 336 -5.71 42.34 -9.68
C TYR A 336 -7.22 42.14 -9.66
N HIS A 337 -7.92 42.70 -8.66
CA HIS A 337 -9.38 42.62 -8.47
C HIS A 337 -9.94 41.19 -8.48
N ILE A 338 -9.16 40.24 -7.96
CA ILE A 338 -9.58 38.83 -7.85
C ILE A 338 -10.60 38.73 -6.72
N ASN A 339 -11.73 38.06 -6.95
CA ASN A 339 -12.78 37.88 -5.94
C ASN A 339 -12.43 36.76 -4.94
N LEU A 340 -11.43 37.01 -4.09
CA LEU A 340 -11.02 36.16 -2.98
C LEU A 340 -11.59 36.69 -1.66
N ASN A 341 -12.29 35.83 -0.93
CA ASN A 341 -12.76 36.16 0.42
C ASN A 341 -11.68 35.83 1.47
N PHE A 342 -11.84 36.39 2.69
CA PHE A 342 -10.87 36.19 3.77
C PHE A 342 -10.68 34.72 4.16
N SER A 343 -11.74 33.91 4.14
CA SER A 343 -11.65 32.49 4.45
C SER A 343 -10.84 31.72 3.39
N GLU A 344 -10.97 32.07 2.11
CA GLU A 344 -10.21 31.46 1.01
C GLU A 344 -8.71 31.81 1.12
N MET A 345 -8.40 33.06 1.46
CA MET A 345 -7.01 33.50 1.65
C MET A 345 -6.37 32.83 2.87
N ASP A 346 -7.10 32.72 3.98
CA ASP A 346 -6.65 31.97 5.16
C ASP A 346 -6.44 30.49 4.84
N GLU A 347 -7.30 29.89 4.02
CA GLU A 347 -7.14 28.50 3.59
C GLU A 347 -5.89 28.30 2.73
N ILE A 348 -5.62 29.19 1.77
CA ILE A 348 -4.39 29.17 0.95
C ILE A 348 -3.16 29.30 1.86
N ALA A 349 -3.15 30.29 2.76
CA ALA A 349 -2.03 30.52 3.67
C ALA A 349 -1.76 29.30 4.55
N ASN A 350 -2.80 28.70 5.14
CA ASN A 350 -2.68 27.48 5.95
C ASN A 350 -2.13 26.30 5.13
N LYS A 351 -2.65 26.05 3.92
CA LYS A 351 -2.18 24.96 3.05
C LYS A 351 -0.70 25.13 2.70
N CYS A 352 -0.27 26.35 2.35
CA CYS A 352 1.13 26.65 2.08
C CYS A 352 2.01 26.41 3.32
N ILE A 353 1.56 26.80 4.51
CA ILE A 353 2.31 26.57 5.75
C ILE A 353 2.43 25.07 6.08
N GLU A 354 1.36 24.28 5.91
CA GLU A 354 1.42 22.82 6.16
C GLU A 354 2.41 22.12 5.21
N VAL A 355 2.38 22.46 3.91
CA VAL A 355 3.37 21.95 2.95
C VAL A 355 4.78 22.38 3.33
N ALA A 356 4.95 23.64 3.74
CA ALA A 356 6.24 24.16 4.17
C ALA A 356 6.78 23.42 5.40
N LYS A 357 5.93 23.05 6.37
CA LYS A 357 6.35 22.24 7.52
C LYS A 357 6.97 20.92 7.06
N ILE A 358 6.48 20.30 6.00
CA ILE A 358 7.05 19.02 5.54
C ILE A 358 8.32 19.26 4.73
N ARG A 359 8.33 20.23 3.81
CA ARG A 359 9.44 20.50 2.88
C ARG A 359 10.65 21.18 3.54
N TYR A 360 10.44 22.02 4.56
CA TYR A 360 11.50 22.65 5.36
C TYR A 360 11.73 21.95 6.71
N LYS A 361 11.36 20.67 6.80
CA LYS A 361 11.68 19.84 7.96
C LYS A 361 13.16 19.48 7.94
N LYS A 362 13.81 19.60 9.09
CA LYS A 362 15.17 19.11 9.31
C LYS A 362 15.14 17.92 10.25
#